data_AF-A0A7W3TEM6-F1
#
_entry.id   AF-A0A7W3TEM6-F1
#
_cell.length_a   1.000
_cell.length_b   1.000
_cell.length_c   1.000
_cell.angle_alpha   90.00
_cell.angle_beta   90.00
_cell.angle_gamma   90.00
#
_symmetry.space_group_name_H-M   'P 1'
#
loop_
_entity.id
_entity.type
_entity.pdbx_description
1 polymer ?
#
loop_
_entity_poly.entity_id
_entity_poly.type
_entity_poly.pdbx_seq_one_letter_code
_entity_poly.pdbx_strand_id
1 'polypeptide(L)'
;GGVWAPRLVGLAGMGMVAAGVLVMDPADGFPAGTPEGAPASLSWHAVGHLMAGALSFLALILACWVLGRNFSRAGLRRHATASRVAGTLLLVGNAWAMSGTPAGSLALAVGGITAMVWVSAVTGLHRRGS
;
A
#
# COMPACT_ATOMS: atom_id res chain seq x y z
N GLY A 1 4.21 9.08 -18.06
CA GLY A 1 4.21 7.87 -17.21
C GLY A 1 3.11 6.88 -17.60
N GLY A 2 2.67 6.88 -18.86
CA GLY A 2 1.46 6.16 -19.28
C GLY A 2 1.54 4.63 -19.14
N VAL A 3 2.74 4.05 -19.17
CA VAL A 3 2.91 2.58 -19.08
C VAL A 3 3.29 2.11 -17.68
N TRP A 4 4.04 2.91 -16.92
CA TRP A 4 4.56 2.50 -15.62
C TRP A 4 3.53 2.58 -14.50
N ALA A 5 2.66 3.61 -14.49
CA ALA A 5 1.62 3.70 -13.47
C ALA A 5 0.65 2.51 -13.51
N PRO A 6 0.09 2.09 -14.67
CA PRO A 6 -0.77 0.90 -14.73
C PRO A 6 -0.05 -0.40 -14.33
N ARG A 7 1.22 -0.58 -14.73
CA ARG A 7 2.01 -1.76 -14.38
C ARG A 7 2.26 -1.86 -12.87
N LEU A 8 2.61 -0.75 -12.22
CA LEU A 8 2.85 -0.70 -10.79
C LEU A 8 1.56 -0.94 -9.99
N VAL A 9 0.42 -0.39 -10.45
CA VAL A 9 -0.89 -0.66 -9.85
C VAL A 9 -1.27 -2.14 -10.01
N GLY A 10 -1.02 -2.74 -11.18
CA GLY A 10 -1.22 -4.18 -11.40
C GLY A 10 -0.36 -5.04 -10.48
N LEU A 11 0.92 -4.69 -10.30
CA LEU A 11 1.83 -5.36 -9.37
C LEU A 11 1.35 -5.24 -7.92
N ALA A 12 0.89 -4.06 -7.51
CA ALA A 12 0.31 -3.85 -6.19
C ALA A 12 -0.93 -4.74 -5.98
N GLY A 13 -1.82 -4.82 -6.97
CA GLY A 13 -2.99 -5.71 -6.93
C GLY A 13 -2.61 -7.19 -6.80
N MET A 14 -1.65 -7.67 -7.59
CA MET A 14 -1.17 -9.05 -7.49
C MET A 14 -0.55 -9.35 -6.11
N GLY A 15 0.26 -8.43 -5.57
CA GLY A 15 0.84 -8.56 -4.24
C GLY A 15 -0.22 -8.62 -3.14
N MET A 16 -1.29 -7.82 -3.25
CA MET A 16 -2.44 -7.89 -2.33
C MET A 16 -3.16 -9.23 -2.39
N VAL A 17 -3.38 -9.78 -3.58
CA VAL A 17 -4.01 -11.11 -3.73
C VAL A 17 -3.11 -12.18 -3.10
N ALA A 18 -1.81 -12.14 -3.37
CA ALA A 18 -0.85 -13.07 -2.78
C ALA A 18 -0.82 -12.98 -1.25
N ALA A 19 -0.85 -11.76 -0.69
CA ALA A 19 -0.94 -11.56 0.75
C ALA A 19 -2.27 -12.09 1.34
N GLY A 20 -3.38 -11.99 0.61
CA GLY A 20 -4.65 -12.59 1.04
C GLY A 20 -4.63 -14.12 1.08
N VAL A 21 -3.92 -14.75 0.14
CA VAL A 21 -3.76 -16.21 0.07
C VAL A 21 -2.78 -16.74 1.11
N LEU A 22 -1.70 -16.01 1.36
CA LEU A 22 -0.67 -16.34 2.35
C LEU A 22 -1.11 -15.76 3.69
N VAL A 23 -1.80 -16.55 4.50
CA VAL A 23 -2.37 -16.07 5.77
C VAL A 23 -1.26 -15.90 6.82
N MET A 24 -1.37 -14.84 7.63
CA MET A 24 -0.50 -14.63 8.79
C MET A 24 -0.73 -15.67 9.88
N ASP A 25 0.33 -16.02 10.61
CA ASP A 25 0.21 -16.85 11.80
C ASP A 25 -0.57 -16.12 12.90
N PRO A 26 -1.23 -16.86 13.82
CA PRO A 26 -1.82 -16.30 15.02
C PRO A 26 -0.81 -15.45 15.82
N ALA A 27 -1.22 -14.25 16.19
CA ALA A 27 -0.41 -13.29 16.94
C ALA A 27 -1.31 -12.29 17.68
N ASP A 28 -0.78 -11.62 18.69
CA ASP A 28 -1.44 -10.48 19.36
C ASP A 28 -2.90 -10.78 19.78
N GLY A 29 -3.12 -11.96 20.38
CA GLY A 29 -4.44 -12.35 20.88
C GLY A 29 -5.44 -12.82 19.82
N PHE A 30 -5.06 -12.86 18.53
CA PHE A 30 -5.93 -13.28 17.43
C PHE A 30 -5.47 -14.59 16.74
N PRO A 31 -6.37 -15.56 16.53
CA PRO A 31 -7.75 -15.61 17.02
C PRO A 31 -7.81 -15.87 18.54
N ALA A 32 -9.01 -15.76 19.13
CA ALA A 32 -9.21 -15.95 20.57
C ALA A 32 -8.56 -17.25 21.07
N GLY A 33 -7.76 -17.15 22.13
CA GLY A 33 -6.93 -18.25 22.66
C GLY A 33 -5.46 -18.16 22.28
N THR A 34 -5.08 -17.22 21.43
CA THR A 34 -3.66 -16.94 21.11
C THR A 34 -3.04 -16.07 22.21
N PRO A 35 -1.79 -16.34 22.64
CA PRO A 35 -1.06 -15.47 23.55
C PRO A 35 -0.92 -14.04 22.98
N GLU A 36 -0.83 -13.06 23.87
CA GLU A 36 -0.49 -11.68 23.51
C GLU A 36 0.98 -11.58 23.09
N GLY A 37 1.24 -10.72 22.10
CA GLY A 37 2.57 -10.44 21.58
C GLY A 37 2.97 -11.24 20.35
N ALA A 38 4.17 -10.92 19.85
CA ALA A 38 4.70 -11.49 18.63
C ALA A 38 5.01 -12.99 18.77
N PRO A 39 4.71 -13.81 17.76
CA PRO A 39 5.02 -15.24 17.77
C PRO A 39 6.53 -15.48 17.79
N ALA A 40 6.96 -16.52 18.52
CA ALA A 40 8.37 -16.87 18.66
C ALA A 40 9.06 -17.26 17.33
N SER A 41 8.27 -17.70 16.36
CA SER A 41 8.72 -18.03 15.01
C SER A 41 7.61 -17.74 14.00
N LEU A 42 7.99 -17.28 12.81
CA LEU A 42 7.08 -17.10 11.69
C LEU A 42 7.14 -18.32 10.77
N SER A 43 5.97 -18.82 10.37
CA SER A 43 5.81 -19.80 9.31
C SER A 43 6.17 -19.19 7.96
N TRP A 44 6.43 -20.05 6.98
CA TRP A 44 6.72 -19.59 5.63
C TRP A 44 5.54 -18.83 4.99
N HIS A 45 4.30 -19.12 5.39
CA HIS A 45 3.11 -18.39 4.93
C HIS A 45 3.11 -16.97 5.48
N ALA A 46 3.39 -16.80 6.78
CA ALA A 46 3.48 -15.48 7.39
C ALA A 46 4.63 -14.66 6.78
N VAL A 47 5.80 -15.28 6.54
CA VAL A 47 6.89 -14.62 5.81
C VAL A 47 6.45 -14.22 4.39
N GLY A 48 5.76 -15.11 3.68
CA GLY A 48 5.21 -14.85 2.36
C GLY A 48 4.19 -13.70 2.35
N HIS A 49 3.30 -13.64 3.35
CA HIS A 49 2.34 -12.56 3.56
C HIS A 49 3.05 -11.20 3.68
N LEU A 50 4.05 -11.14 4.57
CA LEU A 50 4.81 -9.92 4.84
C LEU A 50 5.56 -9.43 3.59
N MET A 51 6.17 -10.35 2.84
CA MET A 51 6.86 -10.01 1.59
C MET A 51 5.90 -9.54 0.50
N ALA A 52 4.76 -10.22 0.32
CA ALA A 52 3.75 -9.85 -0.65
C ALA A 52 3.13 -8.47 -0.31
N GLY A 53 2.85 -8.23 0.97
CA GLY A 53 2.39 -6.94 1.48
C GLY A 53 3.41 -5.83 1.24
N ALA A 54 4.67 -6.05 1.62
CA ALA A 54 5.75 -5.08 1.42
C ALA A 54 5.93 -4.70 -0.06
N LEU A 55 5.92 -5.69 -0.96
CA LEU A 55 6.03 -5.45 -2.39
C LEU A 55 4.82 -4.67 -2.92
N SER A 56 3.62 -4.99 -2.43
CA SER A 56 2.39 -4.30 -2.81
C SER A 56 2.41 -2.82 -2.42
N PHE A 57 2.73 -2.52 -1.15
CA PHE A 57 2.80 -1.15 -0.68
C PHE A 57 3.90 -0.36 -1.38
N LEU A 58 5.07 -0.96 -1.59
CA LEU A 58 6.15 -0.33 -2.35
C LEU A 58 5.72 0.00 -3.79
N ALA A 59 5.09 -0.94 -4.48
CA ALA A 59 4.59 -0.73 -5.84
C ALA A 59 3.56 0.42 -5.89
N LEU A 60 2.67 0.49 -4.90
CA LEU A 60 1.65 1.53 -4.81
C LEU A 60 2.24 2.92 -4.51
N ILE A 61 3.23 3.00 -3.61
CA ILE A 61 4.01 4.23 -3.36
C ILE A 61 4.67 4.70 -4.65
N LEU A 62 5.38 3.81 -5.36
CA LEU A 62 6.04 4.16 -6.62
C LEU A 62 5.03 4.61 -7.69
N ALA A 63 3.85 3.99 -7.77
CA ALA A 63 2.79 4.38 -8.69
C ALA A 63 2.34 5.83 -8.44
N CYS A 64 2.11 6.19 -7.17
CA CYS A 64 1.77 7.55 -6.74
C CYS A 64 2.85 8.57 -7.16
N TRP A 65 4.12 8.24 -6.98
CA TRP A 65 5.23 9.11 -7.39
C TRP A 65 5.35 9.25 -8.93
N VAL A 66 5.14 8.18 -9.68
CA VAL A 66 5.09 8.19 -11.15
C VAL A 66 3.95 9.07 -11.66
N LEU A 67 2.76 8.95 -11.06
CA LEU A 67 1.61 9.82 -11.35
C LEU A 67 1.93 11.27 -11.03
N GLY A 68 2.53 11.55 -9.86
CA GLY A 68 2.94 12.89 -9.47
C GLY A 68 3.91 13.54 -10.46
N ARG A 69 4.90 12.77 -10.96
CA ARG A 69 5.82 13.22 -12.02
C ARG A 69 5.12 13.45 -13.35
N ASN A 70 4.15 12.60 -13.71
CA ASN A 70 3.35 12.75 -14.92
C ASN A 70 2.51 14.03 -14.90
N PHE A 71 1.77 14.26 -13.81
CA PHE A 71 0.94 15.45 -13.64
C PHE A 71 1.78 16.74 -13.57
N SER A 72 2.98 16.68 -12.99
CA SER A 72 3.91 17.83 -13.00
C SER A 72 4.30 18.23 -14.42
N ARG A 73 4.61 17.25 -15.28
CA ARG A 73 4.95 17.48 -16.69
C ARG A 73 3.78 17.99 -17.51
N ALA A 74 2.56 17.61 -17.15
CA ALA A 74 1.32 18.07 -17.77
C ALA A 74 0.81 19.42 -17.23
N GLY A 75 1.56 20.10 -16.35
CA GLY A 75 1.12 21.37 -15.75
C GLY A 75 0.04 21.26 -14.66
N LEU A 76 -0.41 20.04 -14.34
CA LEU A 76 -1.49 19.76 -13.38
C LEU A 76 -0.96 19.73 -11.93
N ARG A 77 -0.54 20.90 -11.42
CA ARG A 77 0.15 21.03 -10.11
C ARG A 77 -0.63 20.44 -8.93
N ARG A 78 -1.94 20.64 -8.87
CA ARG A 78 -2.80 20.08 -7.79
C ARG A 78 -2.77 18.55 -7.76
N HIS A 79 -2.95 17.91 -8.92
CA HIS A 79 -2.91 16.45 -9.06
C HIS A 79 -1.51 15.89 -8.76
N ALA A 80 -0.46 16.63 -9.15
CA ALA A 80 0.91 16.26 -8.84
C ALA A 80 1.18 16.23 -7.32
N THR A 81 0.77 17.28 -6.60
CA THR A 81 0.91 17.36 -5.14
C THR A 81 0.09 16.28 -4.45
N ALA A 82 -1.18 16.11 -4.82
CA ALA A 82 -2.05 15.09 -4.24
C ALA A 82 -1.47 13.67 -4.40
N SER A 83 -0.90 13.36 -5.57
CA SER A 83 -0.26 12.06 -5.80
C SER A 83 0.95 11.83 -4.90
N ARG A 84 1.81 12.85 -4.73
CA ARG A 84 2.97 12.74 -3.83
C ARG A 84 2.56 12.62 -2.38
N VAL A 85 1.58 13.41 -1.94
CA VAL A 85 1.04 13.33 -0.58
C VAL A 85 0.49 11.94 -0.29
N ALA A 86 -0.33 11.37 -1.19
CA ALA A 86 -0.85 10.02 -1.02
C ALA A 86 0.26 8.96 -0.91
N GLY A 87 1.27 9.02 -1.79
CA GLY A 87 2.42 8.11 -1.74
C GLY A 87 3.25 8.27 -0.46
N THR A 88 3.48 9.50 -0.01
CA THR A 88 4.24 9.77 1.22
C THR A 88 3.47 9.35 2.47
N LEU A 89 2.16 9.56 2.53
CA LEU A 89 1.34 9.11 3.65
C LEU A 89 1.38 7.59 3.80
N LEU A 90 1.30 6.85 2.69
CA LEU A 90 1.47 5.40 2.71
C LEU A 90 2.89 4.99 3.14
N LEU A 91 3.93 5.66 2.65
CA LEU A 91 5.31 5.39 3.07
C LEU A 91 5.50 5.58 4.57
N VAL A 92 5.02 6.70 5.12
CA VAL A 92 5.10 7.02 6.55
C VAL A 92 4.28 6.03 7.36
N GLY A 93 3.05 5.72 6.94
CA GLY A 93 2.21 4.72 7.60
C GLY A 93 2.86 3.33 7.63
N ASN A 94 3.51 2.93 6.53
CA ASN A 94 4.23 1.67 6.46
C ASN A 94 5.46 1.64 7.37
N ALA A 95 6.27 2.70 7.37
CA ALA A 95 7.42 2.81 8.27
C ALA A 95 6.99 2.78 9.75
N TRP A 96 5.89 3.47 10.09
CA TRP A 96 5.33 3.47 11.43
C TRP A 96 4.75 2.11 11.84
N ALA A 97 4.17 1.35 10.90
CA ALA A 97 3.71 -0.01 11.19
C ALA A 97 4.89 -0.95 11.48
N MET A 98 5.99 -0.81 10.75
CA MET A 98 7.17 -1.65 10.91
C MET A 98 7.99 -1.34 12.16
N SER A 99 7.81 -0.17 12.79
CA SER A 99 8.52 0.17 14.04
C SER A 99 7.98 -0.54 15.29
N GLY A 100 6.90 -1.32 15.18
CA GLY A 100 6.30 -2.01 16.34
C GLY A 100 5.62 -1.06 17.33
N THR A 101 5.36 0.18 16.91
CA THR A 101 4.69 1.19 17.73
C THR A 101 3.19 0.92 17.82
N PRO A 102 2.53 1.24 18.95
CA PRO A 102 1.09 1.18 19.07
C PRO A 102 0.41 1.93 17.91
N ALA A 103 -0.70 1.39 17.40
CA ALA A 103 -1.45 1.88 16.25
C ALA A 103 -0.72 1.80 14.88
N GLY A 104 0.39 1.05 14.78
CA GLY A 104 1.07 0.73 13.52
C GLY A 104 0.14 0.31 12.38
N SER A 105 -0.68 -0.70 12.63
CA SER A 105 -1.63 -1.25 11.65
C SER A 105 -2.69 -0.23 11.22
N LEU A 106 -3.13 0.65 12.13
CA LEU A 106 -4.09 1.71 11.81
C LEU A 106 -3.47 2.77 10.89
N ALA A 107 -2.24 3.20 11.17
CA ALA A 107 -1.52 4.15 10.31
C ALA A 107 -1.30 3.61 8.90
N LEU A 108 -0.94 2.32 8.79
CA LEU A 108 -0.83 1.63 7.51
C LEU A 108 -2.17 1.55 6.77
N ALA A 109 -3.26 1.21 7.47
CA ALA A 109 -4.60 1.13 6.87
C ALA A 109 -5.04 2.48 6.31
N VAL A 110 -4.87 3.57 7.08
CA VAL A 110 -5.21 4.93 6.62
C VAL A 110 -4.37 5.33 5.41
N GLY A 111 -3.06 5.08 5.43
CA GLY A 111 -2.17 5.35 4.30
C GLY A 111 -2.55 4.55 3.05
N GLY A 112 -2.86 3.27 3.22
CA GLY A 112 -3.26 2.35 2.15
C GLY A 112 -4.58 2.77 1.49
N ILE A 113 -5.62 3.02 2.30
CA ILE A 113 -6.92 3.51 1.82
C ILE A 113 -6.75 4.82 1.07
N THR A 114 -5.97 5.77 1.61
CA THR A 114 -5.73 7.06 0.95
C THR A 114 -5.08 6.89 -0.42
N ALA A 115 -4.08 6.01 -0.54
CA ALA A 115 -3.42 5.72 -1.81
C ALA A 115 -4.37 5.03 -2.80
N MET A 116 -5.16 4.07 -2.37
CA MET A 116 -6.14 3.36 -3.20
C MET A 116 -7.24 4.29 -3.73
N VAL A 117 -7.79 5.13 -2.85
CA VAL A 117 -8.81 6.12 -3.22
C VAL A 117 -8.24 7.10 -4.25
N TRP A 118 -7.02 7.57 -4.04
CA TRP A 118 -6.37 8.48 -5.00
C TRP A 118 -6.17 7.84 -6.38
N VAL A 119 -5.63 6.62 -6.43
CA VAL A 119 -5.43 5.91 -7.70
C VAL A 119 -6.78 5.67 -8.40
N SER A 120 -7.82 5.33 -7.66
CA SER A 120 -9.18 5.14 -8.18
C SER A 120 -9.81 6.44 -8.70
N ALA A 121 -9.57 7.56 -8.02
CA ALA A 121 -10.01 8.88 -8.49
C ALA A 121 -9.32 9.26 -9.80
N VAL A 122 -8.01 9.03 -9.91
CA VAL A 122 -7.23 9.32 -11.14
C VAL A 122 -7.71 8.48 -12.33
N THR A 123 -8.00 7.20 -12.13
CA THR A 123 -8.54 6.34 -13.21
C THR A 123 -9.96 6.76 -13.59
N GLY A 124 -10.81 7.10 -12.61
CA GLY A 124 -12.15 7.62 -12.85
C GLY A 124 -12.16 8.94 -13.63
N LEU A 125 -11.24 9.85 -13.33
CA LEU A 125 -11.09 11.12 -14.04
C LEU A 125 -10.66 10.93 -15.50
N HIS A 126 -9.79 9.95 -15.79
CA HIS A 126 -9.39 9.66 -17.17
C HIS A 126 -10.54 9.02 -17.99
N ARG A 127 -11.39 8.19 -17.37
CA ARG A 127 -12.54 7.56 -18.05
C ARG A 127 -13.66 8.54 -18.43
N ARG A 128 -13.78 9.68 -17.74
CA ARG A 128 -14.84 10.68 -18.01
C ARG A 128 -14.47 11.71 -19.08
N GLY A 129 -13.20 11.77 -19.47
CA GLY A 129 -12.69 12.67 -20.51
C GLY A 129 -12.32 11.98 -21.82
N SER A 130 -12.69 10.71 -22.00
CA SER A 130 -12.57 9.93 -23.25
C SER A 130 -13.93 9.86 -23.93
#